data_AF-A0A2E2LCK2-F1
#
_entry.id   AF-A0A2E2LCK2-F1
#
_cell.length_a   1.000
_cell.length_b   1.000
_cell.length_c   1.000
_cell.angle_alpha   90.00
_cell.angle_beta   90.00
_cell.angle_gamma   90.00
#
_symmetry.space_group_name_H-M   'P 1'
#
loop_
_entity.id
_entity.type
_entity.pdbx_description
1 polymer ?
#
loop_
_entity_poly.entity_id
_entity_poly.type
_entity_poly.pdbx_seq_one_letter_code
_entity_poly.pdbx_strand_id
1 'polypeptide(L)'
;MASRSLGLRSHVNYLVYRVRNLNAGSVVERAREVSRQFGKPVATVVADMYWQAAFHKVGFQDYVDYDFAMLTRAERKTFMTHPISNAISQKYDHPDYRHLFHDKFAFVREFSDLLGRDWMMLDAGNADELAAFMATHPTIITKRQTGQAGSAITRYTIDDVDDAAAFHRGLLERGELLIEENIVQHPDLAAVCPGTVNSTRIAAFFDGEKTHILAMAQKFGRGQAADQMDFGGFYTMLDEHGKAMGDGYDSHGHVWERHPDTGFPIAEFRLPMLEEALDLIDRAARVVPQVQYVGWDVAITEKGPVLIEGNWGTGVYEIKPSVLGRRTGHRPRYREVIGF
;
A
#
# COMPACT_ATOMS: atom_id res chain seq x y z
N MET A 1 33.73 12.91 -30.79
CA MET A 1 33.46 13.64 -29.51
C MET A 1 32.15 14.45 -29.54
N ALA A 2 31.08 13.99 -30.20
CA ALA A 2 29.83 14.78 -30.37
C ALA A 2 28.55 14.08 -29.85
N SER A 3 28.59 12.84 -29.35
CA SER A 3 27.39 12.11 -28.92
C SER A 3 27.04 12.20 -27.42
N ARG A 4 27.93 12.76 -26.58
CA ARG A 4 27.67 12.89 -25.12
C ARG A 4 26.89 14.16 -24.73
N SER A 5 26.86 15.20 -25.56
CA SER A 5 26.21 16.49 -25.21
C SER A 5 24.70 16.54 -25.51
N LEU A 6 24.22 15.72 -26.45
CA LEU A 6 22.80 15.66 -26.85
C LEU A 6 21.92 14.97 -25.79
N GLY A 7 22.42 13.94 -25.11
CA GLY A 7 21.70 13.26 -24.02
C GLY A 7 21.59 14.09 -22.73
N LEU A 8 22.61 14.92 -22.43
CA LEU A 8 22.56 15.80 -21.27
C LEU A 8 21.55 16.94 -21.47
N ARG A 9 21.49 17.53 -22.68
CA ARG A 9 20.54 18.60 -23.00
C ARG A 9 19.10 18.10 -23.03
N SER A 10 18.82 16.89 -23.52
CA SER A 10 17.46 16.34 -23.50
C SER A 10 17.00 16.01 -22.07
N HIS A 11 17.90 15.51 -21.21
CA HIS A 11 17.62 15.25 -19.80
C HIS A 11 17.39 16.54 -19.02
N VAL A 12 18.20 17.58 -19.25
CA VAL A 12 18.04 18.91 -18.64
C VAL A 12 16.75 19.58 -19.12
N ASN A 13 16.40 19.50 -20.41
CA ASN A 13 15.16 20.07 -20.93
C ASN A 13 13.91 19.34 -20.40
N TYR A 14 13.99 18.02 -20.25
CA TYR A 14 12.95 17.22 -19.61
C TYR A 14 12.80 17.56 -18.12
N LEU A 15 13.91 17.78 -17.41
CA LEU A 15 13.91 18.26 -16.03
C LEU A 15 13.31 19.66 -15.90
N VAL A 16 13.67 20.59 -16.78
CA VAL A 16 13.11 21.95 -16.82
C VAL A 16 11.61 21.92 -17.13
N TYR A 17 11.16 21.05 -18.03
CA TYR A 17 9.75 20.84 -18.33
C TYR A 17 8.98 20.31 -17.10
N ARG A 18 9.54 19.31 -16.40
CA ARG A 18 8.94 18.81 -15.15
C ARG A 18 8.89 19.91 -14.09
N VAL A 19 9.98 20.67 -13.88
CA VAL A 19 10.02 21.78 -12.92
C VAL A 19 8.98 22.87 -13.24
N ARG A 20 8.73 23.16 -14.52
CA ARG A 20 7.75 24.17 -14.95
C ARG A 20 6.29 23.74 -14.79
N ASN A 21 6.01 22.45 -14.88
CA ASN A 21 4.66 21.89 -14.71
C ASN A 21 4.39 21.38 -13.29
N LEU A 22 5.34 21.57 -12.37
CA LEU A 22 5.16 21.28 -10.96
C LEU A 22 4.45 22.46 -10.28
N ASN A 23 3.46 22.15 -9.43
CA ASN A 23 2.82 23.15 -8.59
C ASN A 23 3.84 23.67 -7.57
N ALA A 24 4.55 24.75 -7.92
CA ALA A 24 5.60 25.35 -7.10
C ALA A 24 5.08 25.78 -5.71
N GLY A 25 3.81 26.15 -5.58
CA GLY A 25 3.17 26.45 -4.30
C GLY A 25 3.18 25.23 -3.37
N SER A 26 2.79 24.06 -3.87
CA SER A 26 2.78 22.82 -3.10
C SER A 26 4.17 22.33 -2.68
N VAL A 27 5.23 22.71 -3.40
CA VAL A 27 6.62 22.37 -3.03
C VAL A 27 7.10 23.27 -1.89
N VAL A 28 6.78 24.57 -1.95
CA VAL A 28 7.12 25.52 -0.89
C VAL A 28 6.41 25.19 0.41
N GLU A 29 5.15 24.74 0.35
CA GLU A 29 4.39 24.29 1.51
C GLU A 29 5.06 23.10 2.22
N ARG A 30 5.34 22.02 1.48
CA ARG A 30 6.12 20.87 1.97
C ARG A 30 7.48 21.29 2.54
N ALA A 31 8.18 22.20 1.87
CA ALA A 31 9.47 22.69 2.35
C ALA A 31 9.36 23.48 3.67
N ARG A 32 8.24 24.19 3.90
CA ARG A 32 7.96 24.85 5.19
C ARG A 32 7.67 23.84 6.30
N GLU A 33 6.99 22.74 6.01
CA GLU A 33 6.78 21.65 6.97
C GLU A 33 8.11 21.03 7.39
N VAL A 34 8.92 20.61 6.41
CA VAL A 34 10.27 20.08 6.65
C VAL A 34 11.16 21.10 7.38
N SER A 35 11.07 22.38 7.02
CA SER A 35 11.81 23.46 7.67
C SER A 35 11.45 23.57 9.16
N ARG A 36 10.15 23.53 9.48
CA ARG A 36 9.65 23.55 10.88
C ARG A 36 10.11 22.31 11.65
N GLN A 37 10.06 21.14 11.02
CA GLN A 37 10.42 19.87 11.65
C GLN A 37 11.92 19.74 11.94
N PHE A 38 12.78 20.17 11.01
CA PHE A 38 14.24 19.94 11.11
C PHE A 38 15.08 21.21 11.32
N GLY A 39 14.45 22.36 11.52
CA GLY A 39 15.15 23.63 11.76
C GLY A 39 16.01 24.12 10.59
N LYS A 40 15.64 23.76 9.35
CA LYS A 40 16.41 24.12 8.13
C LYS A 40 15.80 25.32 7.42
N PRO A 41 16.58 26.22 6.80
CA PRO A 41 16.01 27.32 6.03
C PRO A 41 15.18 26.82 4.83
N VAL A 42 13.95 27.32 4.66
CA VAL A 42 13.02 26.89 3.58
C VAL A 42 13.69 26.89 2.20
N ALA A 43 14.45 27.93 1.86
CA ALA A 43 15.14 28.02 0.57
C ALA A 43 16.16 26.88 0.35
N THR A 44 16.85 26.45 1.40
CA THR A 44 17.80 25.33 1.33
C THR A 44 17.08 24.00 1.15
N VAL A 45 15.93 23.82 1.81
CA VAL A 45 15.08 22.64 1.66
C VAL A 45 14.51 22.57 0.24
N VAL A 46 13.97 23.67 -0.29
CA VAL A 46 13.47 23.73 -1.66
C VAL A 46 14.56 23.35 -2.67
N ALA A 47 15.76 23.93 -2.52
CA ALA A 47 16.89 23.62 -3.40
C ALA A 47 17.28 22.14 -3.33
N ASP A 48 17.34 21.56 -2.12
CA ASP A 48 17.67 20.14 -1.92
C ASP A 48 16.58 19.22 -2.47
N MET A 49 15.29 19.54 -2.27
CA MET A 49 14.17 18.79 -2.85
C MET A 49 14.27 18.72 -4.38
N TYR A 50 14.51 19.86 -5.05
CA TYR A 50 14.70 19.89 -6.50
C TYR A 50 15.95 19.11 -6.93
N TRP A 51 17.06 19.25 -6.20
CA TRP A 51 18.29 18.50 -6.47
C TRP A 51 18.07 16.97 -6.37
N GLN A 52 17.39 16.52 -5.31
CA GLN A 52 17.08 15.11 -5.08
C GLN A 52 16.10 14.57 -6.13
N ALA A 53 15.09 15.34 -6.52
CA ALA A 53 14.17 14.97 -7.59
C ALA A 53 14.86 14.89 -8.96
N ALA A 54 15.79 15.80 -9.23
CA ALA A 54 16.46 15.88 -10.52
C ALA A 54 17.51 14.80 -10.72
N PHE A 55 18.31 14.50 -9.69
CA PHE A 55 19.52 13.70 -9.84
C PHE A 55 19.50 12.39 -9.07
N HIS A 56 18.58 12.21 -8.11
CA HIS A 56 18.58 11.07 -7.19
C HIS A 56 17.27 10.28 -7.17
N LYS A 57 16.34 10.57 -8.10
CA LYS A 57 15.04 9.87 -8.21
C LYS A 57 14.23 9.88 -6.91
N VAL A 58 14.20 11.01 -6.21
CA VAL A 58 13.42 11.19 -4.98
C VAL A 58 12.21 12.07 -5.28
N GLY A 59 10.99 11.56 -5.11
CA GLY A 59 9.79 12.39 -5.20
C GLY A 59 9.75 13.43 -4.07
N PHE A 60 9.03 14.53 -4.27
CA PHE A 60 8.89 15.52 -3.22
C PHE A 60 8.19 14.97 -1.97
N GLN A 61 7.23 14.06 -2.16
CA GLN A 61 6.58 13.39 -1.04
C GLN A 61 7.53 12.39 -0.36
N ASP A 62 8.29 11.57 -1.11
CA ASP A 62 9.33 10.69 -0.53
C ASP A 62 10.31 11.46 0.36
N TYR A 63 10.68 12.67 -0.07
CA TYR A 63 11.61 13.52 0.66
C TYR A 63 11.05 13.93 2.04
N VAL A 64 9.75 14.20 2.10
CA VAL A 64 9.03 14.56 3.33
C VAL A 64 8.77 13.33 4.19
N ASP A 65 8.15 12.30 3.61
CA ASP A 65 7.69 11.10 4.31
C ASP A 65 8.85 10.36 4.99
N TYR A 66 10.00 10.27 4.33
CA TYR A 66 11.17 9.53 4.81
C TYR A 66 12.28 10.42 5.37
N ASP A 67 11.93 11.66 5.76
CA ASP A 67 12.80 12.62 6.44
C ASP A 67 14.16 12.87 5.75
N PHE A 68 14.19 12.95 4.41
CA PHE A 68 15.45 13.10 3.67
C PHE A 68 16.28 14.30 4.14
N ALA A 69 15.60 15.35 4.63
CA ALA A 69 16.25 16.52 5.20
C ALA A 69 17.21 16.18 6.35
N MET A 70 16.92 15.21 7.22
CA MET A 70 17.83 14.90 8.34
C MET A 70 18.96 13.94 7.96
N LEU A 71 18.87 13.28 6.80
CA LEU A 71 19.79 12.22 6.37
C LEU A 71 21.06 12.75 5.68
N THR A 72 22.18 12.06 5.91
CA THR A 72 23.42 12.24 5.15
C THR A 72 23.30 11.68 3.74
N ARG A 73 24.25 12.04 2.86
CA ARG A 73 24.29 11.51 1.49
C ARG A 73 24.44 9.99 1.42
N ALA A 74 25.14 9.37 2.37
CA ALA A 74 25.30 7.92 2.43
C ALA A 74 24.00 7.24 2.84
N GLU A 75 23.36 7.76 3.89
CA GLU A 75 22.07 7.27 4.39
C GLU A 75 20.98 7.39 3.34
N ARG A 76 20.83 8.54 2.66
CA ARG A 76 19.84 8.74 1.58
C ARG A 76 19.93 7.69 0.46
N LYS A 77 21.12 7.14 0.19
CA LYS A 77 21.30 6.11 -0.86
C LYS A 77 20.72 4.75 -0.48
N THR A 78 20.34 4.56 0.78
CA THR A 78 19.75 3.31 1.28
C THR A 78 18.22 3.31 1.22
N PHE A 79 17.57 4.42 0.86
CA PHE A 79 16.11 4.51 0.85
C PHE A 79 15.53 4.10 -0.51
N MET A 80 14.44 3.35 -0.46
CA MET A 80 13.55 3.19 -1.59
C MET A 80 12.69 4.46 -1.75
N THR A 81 12.33 4.76 -2.99
CA THR A 81 11.51 5.92 -3.34
C THR A 81 10.52 5.53 -4.42
N HIS A 82 9.39 6.23 -4.50
CA HIS A 82 8.35 5.93 -5.50
C HIS A 82 8.90 5.91 -6.94
N PRO A 83 9.78 6.84 -7.38
CA PRO A 83 10.37 6.75 -8.72
C PRO A 83 11.28 5.54 -8.95
N ILE A 84 11.97 5.03 -7.92
CA ILE A 84 12.78 3.80 -8.03
C ILE A 84 11.86 2.59 -8.08
N SER A 85 10.88 2.50 -7.17
CA SER A 85 9.88 1.42 -7.14
C SER A 85 9.14 1.31 -8.47
N ASN A 86 8.63 2.43 -9.02
CA ASN A 86 8.00 2.43 -10.33
C ASN A 86 8.94 1.98 -11.45
N ALA A 87 10.23 2.32 -11.41
CA ALA A 87 11.17 1.84 -12.42
C ALA A 87 11.38 0.31 -12.37
N ILE A 88 11.28 -0.29 -11.19
CA ILE A 88 11.29 -1.75 -11.02
C ILE A 88 10.00 -2.34 -11.60
N SER A 89 8.83 -1.83 -11.21
CA SER A 89 7.53 -2.31 -11.75
C SER A 89 7.48 -2.22 -13.27
N GLN A 90 7.91 -1.11 -13.85
CA GLN A 90 7.93 -0.96 -15.31
C GLN A 90 8.85 -1.95 -16.02
N LYS A 91 9.90 -2.42 -15.36
CA LYS A 91 10.87 -3.37 -15.92
C LYS A 91 10.41 -4.82 -15.78
N TYR A 92 9.80 -5.16 -14.65
CA TYR A 92 9.57 -6.55 -14.26
C TYR A 92 8.10 -6.99 -14.27
N ASP A 93 7.16 -6.05 -14.33
CA ASP A 93 5.74 -6.38 -14.40
C ASP A 93 5.28 -6.28 -15.84
N HIS A 94 4.98 -7.42 -16.48
CA HIS A 94 4.64 -7.46 -17.88
C HIS A 94 3.32 -6.70 -18.17
N PRO A 95 3.29 -5.72 -19.09
CA PRO A 95 2.12 -4.86 -19.35
C PRO A 95 0.80 -5.62 -19.54
N ASP A 96 0.84 -6.71 -20.32
CA ASP A 96 -0.35 -7.50 -20.64
C ASP A 96 -1.02 -8.15 -19.43
N TYR A 97 -0.32 -8.31 -18.30
CA TYR A 97 -0.83 -8.99 -17.11
C TYR A 97 -1.19 -8.04 -15.97
N ARG A 98 -0.78 -6.77 -16.05
CA ARG A 98 -1.04 -5.75 -15.00
C ARG A 98 -2.52 -5.52 -14.74
N HIS A 99 -3.38 -5.76 -15.73
CA HIS A 99 -4.82 -5.61 -15.59
C HIS A 99 -5.41 -6.54 -14.52
N LEU A 100 -4.82 -7.73 -14.32
CA LEU A 100 -5.22 -8.68 -13.27
C LEU A 100 -5.05 -8.11 -11.85
N PHE A 101 -4.24 -7.05 -11.69
CA PHE A 101 -3.93 -6.39 -10.43
C PHE A 101 -4.57 -4.99 -10.31
N HIS A 102 -5.38 -4.59 -11.29
CA HIS A 102 -6.06 -3.29 -11.31
C HIS A 102 -7.58 -3.44 -11.43
N ASP A 103 -8.02 -4.44 -12.18
CA ASP A 103 -9.42 -4.84 -12.26
C ASP A 103 -9.71 -5.80 -11.11
N LYS A 104 -10.55 -5.37 -10.16
CA LYS A 104 -10.88 -6.19 -8.99
C LYS A 104 -11.58 -7.48 -9.37
N PHE A 105 -12.32 -7.52 -10.49
CA PHE A 105 -13.04 -8.72 -10.92
C PHE A 105 -12.08 -9.72 -11.56
N ALA A 106 -11.13 -9.22 -12.34
CA ALA A 106 -10.05 -10.06 -12.85
C ALA A 106 -9.22 -10.62 -11.69
N PHE A 107 -8.89 -9.80 -10.69
CA PHE A 107 -8.15 -10.21 -9.51
C PHE A 107 -8.87 -11.33 -8.74
N VAL A 108 -10.14 -11.14 -8.35
CA VAL A 108 -10.83 -12.15 -7.53
C VAL A 108 -11.04 -13.47 -8.25
N ARG A 109 -11.17 -13.44 -9.58
CA ARG A 109 -11.26 -14.66 -10.40
C ARG A 109 -9.92 -15.38 -10.43
N GLU A 110 -8.86 -14.67 -10.77
CA GLU A 110 -7.50 -15.22 -10.93
C GLU A 110 -6.95 -15.75 -9.60
N PHE A 111 -7.23 -15.07 -8.48
CA PHE A 111 -6.72 -15.41 -7.16
C PHE A 111 -7.75 -16.07 -6.24
N SER A 112 -8.87 -16.57 -6.77
CA SER A 112 -10.03 -17.08 -6.02
C SER A 112 -9.65 -18.06 -4.89
N ASP A 113 -8.76 -19.02 -5.17
CA ASP A 113 -8.30 -20.04 -4.21
C ASP A 113 -7.51 -19.46 -3.02
N LEU A 114 -7.05 -18.21 -3.11
CA LEU A 114 -6.23 -17.54 -2.09
C LEU A 114 -7.00 -16.47 -1.30
N LEU A 115 -8.26 -16.19 -1.66
CA LEU A 115 -9.08 -15.15 -1.03
C LEU A 115 -9.66 -15.59 0.31
N GLY A 116 -9.89 -16.89 0.50
CA GLY A 116 -10.41 -17.49 1.73
C GLY A 116 -11.77 -16.95 2.18
N ARG A 117 -12.57 -16.44 1.25
CA ARG A 117 -13.89 -15.84 1.49
C ARG A 117 -14.80 -16.03 0.28
N ASP A 118 -16.10 -16.07 0.52
CA ASP A 118 -17.08 -16.11 -0.56
C ASP A 118 -17.17 -14.76 -1.28
N TRP A 119 -17.46 -14.80 -2.57
CA TRP A 119 -17.67 -13.60 -3.38
C TRP A 119 -18.67 -13.87 -4.51
N MET A 120 -19.33 -12.82 -4.98
CA MET A 120 -20.19 -12.86 -6.15
C MET A 120 -20.10 -11.57 -6.97
N MET A 121 -20.39 -11.71 -8.25
CA MET A 121 -20.55 -10.57 -9.16
C MET A 121 -22.02 -10.20 -9.24
N LEU A 122 -22.32 -8.91 -9.08
CA LEU A 122 -23.67 -8.39 -9.20
C LEU A 122 -24.03 -8.12 -10.67
N ASP A 123 -25.22 -8.54 -11.08
CA ASP A 123 -25.81 -8.17 -12.36
C ASP A 123 -27.31 -7.88 -12.21
N ALA A 124 -27.98 -7.49 -13.30
CA ALA A 124 -29.39 -7.10 -13.27
C ALA A 124 -30.36 -8.26 -12.93
N GLY A 125 -29.91 -9.52 -13.07
CA GLY A 125 -30.73 -10.72 -12.94
C GLY A 125 -30.58 -11.47 -11.62
N ASN A 126 -29.60 -11.14 -10.78
CA ASN A 126 -29.23 -11.97 -9.63
C ASN A 126 -29.61 -11.40 -8.25
N ALA A 127 -30.75 -10.70 -8.16
CA ALA A 127 -31.25 -10.16 -6.89
C ALA A 127 -31.49 -11.25 -5.82
N ASP A 128 -32.04 -12.40 -6.23
CA ASP A 128 -32.30 -13.53 -5.32
C ASP A 128 -30.98 -14.16 -4.81
N GLU A 129 -29.94 -14.19 -5.65
CA GLU A 129 -28.61 -14.67 -5.26
C GLU A 129 -27.95 -13.73 -4.24
N LEU A 130 -28.07 -12.41 -4.44
CA LEU A 130 -27.60 -11.42 -3.46
C LEU A 130 -28.31 -11.61 -2.11
N ALA A 131 -29.63 -11.82 -2.11
CA ALA A 131 -30.39 -12.04 -0.89
C ALA A 131 -29.94 -13.31 -0.16
N ALA A 132 -29.71 -14.41 -0.90
CA ALA A 132 -29.19 -15.66 -0.34
C ALA A 132 -27.75 -15.50 0.21
N PHE A 133 -26.92 -14.73 -0.49
CA PHE A 133 -25.57 -14.40 -0.05
C PHE A 133 -25.59 -13.64 1.28
N MET A 134 -26.42 -12.60 1.40
CA MET A 134 -26.55 -11.80 2.63
C MET A 134 -27.16 -12.59 3.79
N ALA A 135 -28.07 -13.53 3.52
CA ALA A 135 -28.62 -14.41 4.54
C ALA A 135 -27.54 -15.35 5.15
N THR A 136 -26.55 -15.73 4.35
CA THR A 136 -25.40 -16.54 4.80
C THR A 136 -24.32 -15.66 5.44
N HIS A 137 -24.14 -14.45 4.92
CA HIS A 137 -23.10 -13.49 5.30
C HIS A 137 -23.73 -12.17 5.77
N PRO A 138 -24.06 -12.02 7.06
CA PRO A 138 -24.78 -10.85 7.59
C PRO A 138 -24.06 -9.52 7.40
N THR A 139 -22.75 -9.55 7.15
CA THR A 139 -21.94 -8.37 6.81
C THR A 139 -21.21 -8.64 5.51
N ILE A 140 -21.38 -7.73 4.56
CA ILE A 140 -20.76 -7.80 3.24
C ILE A 140 -19.91 -6.57 2.97
N ILE A 141 -18.90 -6.76 2.12
CA ILE A 141 -18.09 -5.69 1.55
C ILE A 141 -18.43 -5.58 0.07
N THR A 142 -18.71 -4.37 -0.39
CA THR A 142 -18.99 -4.10 -1.80
C THR A 142 -17.87 -3.27 -2.40
N LYS A 143 -17.54 -3.55 -3.66
CA LYS A 143 -16.44 -2.90 -4.37
C LYS A 143 -16.83 -2.54 -5.79
N ARG A 144 -16.41 -1.35 -6.25
CA ARG A 144 -16.47 -0.99 -7.68
C ARG A 144 -15.33 -1.65 -8.45
N GLN A 145 -15.55 -1.96 -9.74
CA GLN A 145 -14.59 -2.65 -10.62
C GLN A 145 -13.22 -2.00 -10.63
N THR A 146 -13.20 -0.68 -10.83
CA THR A 146 -11.99 0.14 -10.85
C THR A 146 -12.03 1.17 -9.73
N GLY A 147 -10.89 1.39 -9.08
CA GLY A 147 -10.70 2.41 -8.06
C GLY A 147 -9.34 2.24 -7.38
N GLN A 148 -8.76 3.31 -6.86
CA GLN A 148 -7.50 3.26 -6.11
C GLN A 148 -7.76 3.50 -4.62
N ALA A 149 -6.88 2.95 -3.77
CA ALA A 149 -6.74 3.32 -2.36
C ALA A 149 -8.03 3.24 -1.51
N GLY A 150 -8.84 2.18 -1.67
CA GLY A 150 -10.02 1.97 -0.81
C GLY A 150 -11.20 2.91 -1.03
N SER A 151 -11.09 3.93 -1.90
CA SER A 151 -12.14 4.92 -2.22
C SER A 151 -13.42 4.37 -2.89
N ALA A 152 -13.51 3.04 -3.01
CA ALA A 152 -14.60 2.31 -3.63
C ALA A 152 -14.89 1.01 -2.88
N ILE A 153 -14.91 1.08 -1.54
CA ILE A 153 -15.25 -0.02 -0.64
C ILE A 153 -16.33 0.46 0.33
N THR A 154 -17.44 -0.25 0.40
CA THR A 154 -18.51 0.02 1.37
C THR A 154 -18.80 -1.24 2.18
N ARG A 155 -19.05 -1.09 3.48
CA ARG A 155 -19.52 -2.18 4.35
C ARG A 155 -21.02 -2.01 4.58
N TYR A 156 -21.77 -3.08 4.40
CA TYR A 156 -23.20 -3.14 4.72
C TYR A 156 -23.48 -4.27 5.71
N THR A 157 -24.46 -4.07 6.57
CA THR A 157 -25.02 -5.14 7.40
C THR A 157 -26.44 -5.45 6.94
N ILE A 158 -26.86 -6.72 7.04
CA ILE A 158 -28.21 -7.14 6.64
C ILE A 158 -29.30 -6.41 7.42
N ASP A 159 -29.03 -6.03 8.67
CA ASP A 159 -29.94 -5.27 9.53
C ASP A 159 -30.23 -3.86 8.98
N ASP A 160 -29.36 -3.33 8.12
CA ASP A 160 -29.55 -2.03 7.46
C ASP A 160 -30.36 -2.14 6.15
N VAL A 161 -30.81 -3.33 5.75
CA VAL A 161 -31.46 -3.59 4.46
C VAL A 161 -32.92 -4.01 4.63
N ASP A 162 -33.82 -3.05 4.45
CA ASP A 162 -35.27 -3.26 4.54
C ASP A 162 -35.88 -3.92 3.29
N ASP A 163 -35.38 -3.58 2.10
CA ASP A 163 -35.86 -4.08 0.80
C ASP A 163 -34.67 -4.56 -0.04
N ALA A 164 -34.50 -5.87 -0.11
CA ALA A 164 -33.40 -6.51 -0.85
C ALA A 164 -33.40 -6.15 -2.34
N ALA A 165 -34.57 -5.99 -2.97
CA ALA A 165 -34.67 -5.63 -4.38
C ALA A 165 -34.29 -4.16 -4.62
N ALA A 166 -34.68 -3.25 -3.72
CA ALA A 166 -34.23 -1.86 -3.77
C ALA A 166 -32.72 -1.74 -3.50
N PHE A 167 -32.20 -2.51 -2.55
CA PHE A 167 -30.78 -2.55 -2.25
C PHE A 167 -29.95 -3.04 -3.44
N HIS A 168 -30.36 -4.15 -4.08
CA HIS A 168 -29.76 -4.67 -5.31
C HIS A 168 -29.69 -3.63 -6.42
N ARG A 169 -30.81 -2.95 -6.73
CA ARG A 169 -30.85 -1.85 -7.71
C ARG A 169 -29.90 -0.72 -7.34
N GLY A 170 -29.87 -0.33 -6.07
CA GLY A 170 -28.99 0.73 -5.58
C GLY A 170 -27.49 0.39 -5.75
N LEU A 171 -27.10 -0.86 -5.51
CA LEU A 171 -25.71 -1.31 -5.74
C LEU A 171 -25.33 -1.22 -7.22
N LEU A 172 -26.23 -1.64 -8.12
CA LEU A 172 -26.04 -1.52 -9.57
C LEU A 172 -25.87 -0.06 -10.01
N GLU A 173 -26.73 0.84 -9.53
CA GLU A 173 -26.67 2.28 -9.83
C GLU A 173 -25.36 2.92 -9.36
N ARG A 174 -24.81 2.46 -8.24
CA ARG A 174 -23.51 2.93 -7.70
C ARG A 174 -22.30 2.24 -8.31
N GLY A 175 -22.50 1.24 -9.18
CA GLY A 175 -21.44 0.44 -9.80
C GLY A 175 -20.68 -0.43 -8.79
N GLU A 176 -21.30 -0.79 -7.67
CA GLU A 176 -20.74 -1.65 -6.63
C GLU A 176 -21.00 -3.12 -6.98
N LEU A 177 -20.27 -3.64 -7.97
CA LEU A 177 -20.62 -4.91 -8.61
C LEU A 177 -19.85 -6.13 -8.07
N LEU A 178 -18.83 -5.94 -7.24
CA LEU A 178 -18.18 -7.06 -6.54
C LEU A 178 -18.67 -7.08 -5.10
N ILE A 179 -19.27 -8.20 -4.70
CA ILE A 179 -19.75 -8.46 -3.34
C ILE A 179 -18.84 -9.53 -2.75
N GLU A 180 -18.33 -9.28 -1.55
CA GLU A 180 -17.46 -10.20 -0.82
C GLU A 180 -17.97 -10.40 0.60
N GLU A 181 -17.80 -11.61 1.12
CA GLU A 181 -17.93 -11.89 2.55
C GLU A 181 -16.95 -10.99 3.33
N ASN A 182 -17.41 -10.44 4.45
CA ASN A 182 -16.55 -9.67 5.33
C ASN A 182 -15.50 -10.57 6.01
N ILE A 183 -14.22 -10.28 5.76
CA ILE A 183 -13.12 -10.97 6.43
C ILE A 183 -13.19 -10.69 7.94
N VAL A 184 -13.12 -11.76 8.73
CA VAL A 184 -12.96 -11.68 10.18
C VAL A 184 -11.49 -11.90 10.52
N GLN A 185 -10.84 -10.85 11.02
CA GLN A 185 -9.42 -10.92 11.36
C GLN A 185 -9.16 -11.74 12.63
N HIS A 186 -7.92 -12.23 12.75
CA HIS A 186 -7.44 -13.00 13.88
C HIS A 186 -7.69 -12.28 15.22
N PRO A 187 -8.08 -12.98 16.29
CA PRO A 187 -8.37 -12.37 17.60
C PRO A 187 -7.25 -11.47 18.14
N ASP A 188 -5.99 -11.88 18.00
CA ASP A 188 -4.84 -11.05 18.42
C ASP A 188 -4.76 -9.70 17.68
N LEU A 189 -5.05 -9.68 16.38
CA LEU A 189 -5.13 -8.44 15.60
C LEU A 189 -6.36 -7.63 16.00
N ALA A 190 -7.51 -8.28 16.24
CA ALA A 190 -8.74 -7.62 16.70
C ALA A 190 -8.59 -6.97 18.08
N ALA A 191 -7.77 -7.55 18.96
CA ALA A 191 -7.44 -6.96 20.25
C ALA A 191 -6.63 -5.66 20.12
N VAL A 192 -5.83 -5.54 19.05
CA VAL A 192 -5.03 -4.33 18.77
C VAL A 192 -5.84 -3.27 18.06
N CYS A 193 -6.54 -3.65 16.98
CA CYS A 193 -7.32 -2.76 16.14
C CYS A 193 -8.66 -3.43 15.73
N PRO A 194 -9.73 -3.21 16.50
CA PRO A 194 -11.05 -3.77 16.19
C PRO A 194 -11.79 -2.97 15.10
N GLY A 195 -12.76 -3.63 14.47
CA GLY A 195 -13.77 -2.96 13.64
C GLY A 195 -13.38 -2.65 12.18
N THR A 196 -12.12 -2.87 11.80
CA THR A 196 -11.60 -2.78 10.43
C THR A 196 -10.76 -4.01 10.17
N VAL A 197 -10.74 -4.53 8.94
CA VAL A 197 -9.78 -5.57 8.54
C VAL A 197 -8.42 -4.91 8.33
N ASN A 198 -7.45 -5.28 9.17
CA ASN A 198 -6.11 -4.69 9.16
C ASN A 198 -5.15 -5.52 8.31
N SER A 199 -4.72 -4.95 7.20
CA SER A 199 -3.82 -5.58 6.25
C SER A 199 -2.36 -5.41 6.63
N THR A 200 -1.57 -6.45 6.39
CA THR A 200 -0.12 -6.35 6.27
C THR A 200 0.22 -6.15 4.80
N ARG A 201 0.88 -5.03 4.48
CA ARG A 201 1.49 -4.82 3.17
C ARG A 201 2.82 -5.57 3.12
N ILE A 202 2.95 -6.50 2.19
CA ILE A 202 4.16 -7.27 1.94
C ILE A 202 4.63 -6.96 0.51
N ALA A 203 5.71 -6.20 0.40
CA ALA A 203 6.37 -5.96 -0.89
C ALA A 203 7.30 -7.14 -1.21
N ALA A 204 7.08 -7.79 -2.34
CA ALA A 204 7.80 -8.99 -2.73
C ALA A 204 8.26 -8.96 -4.20
N PHE A 205 9.33 -9.70 -4.48
CA PHE A 205 9.83 -9.94 -5.84
C PHE A 205 9.94 -11.44 -6.12
N PHE A 206 9.29 -11.91 -7.18
CA PHE A 206 9.39 -13.28 -7.65
C PHE A 206 10.45 -13.39 -8.76
N ASP A 207 11.51 -14.16 -8.53
CA ASP A 207 12.63 -14.28 -9.48
C ASP A 207 12.41 -15.35 -10.57
N GLY A 208 11.26 -16.03 -10.54
CA GLY A 208 10.94 -17.18 -11.41
C GLY A 208 11.00 -18.52 -10.69
N GLU A 209 11.70 -18.59 -9.55
CA GLU A 209 11.83 -19.80 -8.73
C GLU A 209 11.31 -19.58 -7.31
N LYS A 210 11.65 -18.44 -6.69
CA LYS A 210 11.36 -18.10 -5.30
C LYS A 210 10.84 -16.67 -5.18
N THR A 211 9.92 -16.49 -4.23
CA THR A 211 9.47 -15.16 -3.83
C THR A 211 10.34 -14.59 -2.71
N HIS A 212 10.84 -13.38 -2.93
CA HIS A 212 11.72 -12.67 -2.00
C HIS A 212 10.97 -11.52 -1.34
N ILE A 213 10.93 -11.52 -0.01
CA ILE A 213 10.33 -10.42 0.75
C ILE A 213 11.32 -9.26 0.85
N LEU A 214 10.83 -8.07 0.50
CA LEU A 214 11.63 -6.85 0.39
C LEU A 214 11.35 -5.86 1.50
N ALA A 215 10.08 -5.73 1.90
CA ALA A 215 9.63 -4.90 3.01
C ALA A 215 8.25 -5.37 3.49
N MET A 216 7.97 -5.16 4.78
CA MET A 216 6.68 -5.44 5.39
C MET A 216 6.22 -4.25 6.22
N ALA A 217 4.93 -3.93 6.15
CA ALA A 217 4.30 -2.90 6.96
C ALA A 217 2.93 -3.37 7.46
N GLN A 218 2.70 -3.28 8.77
CA GLN A 218 1.38 -3.48 9.34
C GLN A 218 0.61 -2.18 9.30
N LYS A 219 -0.57 -2.19 8.69
CA LYS A 219 -1.52 -1.07 8.75
C LYS A 219 -2.47 -1.25 9.94
N PHE A 220 -2.89 -0.14 10.51
CA PHE A 220 -3.84 -0.06 11.61
C PHE A 220 -4.97 0.86 11.21
N GLY A 221 -6.18 0.31 11.13
CA GLY A 221 -7.42 1.02 10.84
C GLY A 221 -8.05 1.66 12.08
N ARG A 222 -9.23 2.25 11.90
CA ARG A 222 -9.93 3.02 12.95
C ARG A 222 -11.44 2.78 12.96
N GLY A 223 -11.84 1.51 12.83
CA GLY A 223 -13.25 1.06 12.85
C GLY A 223 -14.06 1.32 11.57
N GLN A 224 -13.39 1.80 10.51
CA GLN A 224 -13.96 2.09 9.19
C GLN A 224 -13.89 0.88 8.25
N ALA A 225 -14.39 1.04 7.01
CA ALA A 225 -14.42 -0.01 6.01
C ALA A 225 -13.03 -0.48 5.52
N ALA A 226 -12.00 0.35 5.67
CA ALA A 226 -10.62 0.02 5.32
C ALA A 226 -9.61 0.65 6.29
N ASP A 227 -8.41 0.08 6.34
CA ASP A 227 -7.28 0.51 7.17
C ASP A 227 -6.44 1.62 6.54
N GLN A 228 -6.96 2.24 5.48
CA GLN A 228 -6.29 3.26 4.71
C GLN A 228 -6.27 4.61 5.45
N MET A 229 -5.30 5.45 5.08
CA MET A 229 -5.09 6.76 5.71
C MET A 229 -6.29 7.70 5.58
N ASP A 230 -7.05 7.62 4.48
CA ASP A 230 -8.28 8.42 4.28
C ASP A 230 -9.36 8.10 5.32
N PHE A 231 -9.29 6.92 5.94
CA PHE A 231 -10.13 6.48 7.04
C PHE A 231 -9.48 6.67 8.42
N GLY A 232 -8.39 7.45 8.47
CA GLY A 232 -7.60 7.70 9.67
C GLY A 232 -6.58 6.60 9.98
N GLY A 233 -6.38 5.62 9.10
CA GLY A 233 -5.41 4.57 9.28
C GLY A 233 -3.96 5.05 9.23
N PHE A 234 -3.06 4.28 9.82
CA PHE A 234 -1.61 4.53 9.84
C PHE A 234 -0.87 3.19 9.77
N TYR A 235 0.46 3.20 9.72
CA TYR A 235 1.22 1.95 9.67
C TYR A 235 2.49 2.00 10.52
N THR A 236 3.07 0.84 10.79
CA THR A 236 4.46 0.69 11.22
C THR A 236 5.17 -0.30 10.32
N MET A 237 6.49 -0.15 10.16
CA MET A 237 7.29 -1.15 9.47
C MET A 237 7.46 -2.37 10.37
N LEU A 238 7.52 -3.55 9.76
CA LEU A 238 7.85 -4.79 10.45
C LEU A 238 9.28 -5.21 10.13
N ASP A 239 9.98 -5.76 11.11
CA ASP A 239 11.24 -6.46 10.89
C ASP A 239 11.02 -7.85 10.25
N GLU A 240 12.10 -8.56 9.96
CA GLU A 240 12.07 -9.89 9.36
C GLU A 240 11.35 -10.96 10.21
N HIS A 241 11.10 -10.67 11.48
CA HIS A 241 10.38 -11.54 12.42
C HIS A 241 8.93 -11.07 12.66
N GLY A 242 8.46 -10.12 11.85
CA GLY A 242 7.08 -9.62 11.92
C GLY A 242 6.81 -8.71 13.12
N LYS A 243 7.85 -8.24 13.83
CA LYS A 243 7.70 -7.32 14.96
C LYS A 243 7.70 -5.87 14.45
N ALA A 244 6.84 -5.04 15.02
CA ALA A 244 6.87 -3.61 14.78
C ALA A 244 8.25 -3.02 15.10
N MET A 245 8.76 -2.22 14.17
CA MET A 245 10.07 -1.56 14.30
C MET A 245 10.05 -0.36 15.25
N GLY A 246 8.86 0.09 15.68
CA GLY A 246 8.63 1.21 16.57
C GLY A 246 7.20 1.75 16.42
N ASP A 247 7.02 3.03 16.70
CA ASP A 247 5.73 3.71 16.66
C ASP A 247 5.10 3.72 15.25
N GLY A 248 3.79 3.91 15.22
CA GLY A 248 3.05 4.08 13.98
C GLY A 248 3.20 5.50 13.41
N TYR A 249 3.09 5.64 12.09
CA TYR A 249 3.12 6.94 11.42
C TYR A 249 2.35 6.93 10.10
N ASP A 250 2.08 8.13 9.59
CA ASP A 250 1.41 8.34 8.30
C ASP A 250 2.15 9.38 7.42
N SER A 251 1.64 9.59 6.20
CA SER A 251 2.20 10.58 5.26
C SER A 251 1.81 12.04 5.58
N HIS A 252 1.05 12.28 6.65
CA HIS A 252 0.70 13.63 7.14
C HIS A 252 1.57 14.04 8.34
N GLY A 253 2.54 13.20 8.73
CA GLY A 253 3.48 13.49 9.80
C GLY A 253 2.93 13.21 11.20
N HIS A 254 1.78 12.53 11.32
CA HIS A 254 1.32 12.06 12.62
C HIS A 254 2.16 10.86 13.08
N VAL A 255 2.37 10.79 14.40
CA VAL A 255 3.10 9.71 15.06
C VAL A 255 2.22 9.14 16.16
N TRP A 256 2.17 7.82 16.24
CA TRP A 256 1.26 7.06 17.08
C TRP A 256 2.06 6.04 17.92
N GLU A 257 2.46 6.43 19.13
CA GLU A 257 3.05 5.52 20.11
C GLU A 257 2.06 4.42 20.52
N ARG A 258 0.77 4.77 20.54
CA ARG A 258 -0.34 3.89 20.90
C ARG A 258 -1.44 3.97 19.85
N HIS A 259 -2.16 2.87 19.66
CA HIS A 259 -3.37 2.85 18.86
C HIS A 259 -4.41 3.82 19.45
N PRO A 260 -4.97 4.77 18.68
CA PRO A 260 -5.83 5.82 19.21
C PRO A 260 -7.08 5.30 19.92
N ASP A 261 -7.63 4.17 19.45
CA ASP A 261 -8.93 3.68 19.91
C ASP A 261 -8.82 2.59 20.99
N THR A 262 -7.67 1.90 21.10
CA THR A 262 -7.46 0.78 22.04
C THR A 262 -6.37 1.04 23.07
N GLY A 263 -5.51 2.04 22.85
CA GLY A 263 -4.35 2.33 23.70
C GLY A 263 -3.21 1.31 23.59
N PHE A 264 -3.30 0.33 22.69
CA PHE A 264 -2.27 -0.69 22.49
C PHE A 264 -0.93 -0.06 22.08
N PRO A 265 0.21 -0.38 22.72
CA PRO A 265 1.52 0.14 22.33
C PRO A 265 1.95 -0.41 20.96
N ILE A 266 2.07 0.44 19.94
CA ILE A 266 2.32 -0.01 18.56
C ILE A 266 3.65 -0.76 18.44
N ALA A 267 4.69 -0.32 19.16
CA ALA A 267 6.00 -0.96 19.19
C ALA A 267 6.00 -2.39 19.78
N GLU A 268 4.94 -2.80 20.47
CA GLU A 268 4.77 -4.16 21.00
C GLU A 268 4.08 -5.11 20.01
N PHE A 269 3.57 -4.60 18.88
CA PHE A 269 2.88 -5.42 17.89
C PHE A 269 3.81 -6.47 17.27
N ARG A 270 3.28 -7.68 17.11
CA ARG A 270 3.87 -8.76 16.33
C ARG A 270 2.80 -9.38 15.45
N LEU A 271 3.10 -9.54 14.16
CA LEU A 271 2.20 -10.18 13.21
C LEU A 271 2.03 -11.67 13.54
N PRO A 272 0.80 -12.15 13.85
CA PRO A 272 0.55 -13.59 13.97
C PRO A 272 0.68 -14.28 12.60
N MET A 273 1.06 -15.57 12.62
CA MET A 273 1.12 -16.43 11.43
C MET A 273 2.02 -15.89 10.31
N LEU A 274 3.17 -15.30 10.68
CA LEU A 274 4.08 -14.70 9.71
C LEU A 274 4.54 -15.71 8.64
N GLU A 275 4.97 -16.91 9.05
CA GLU A 275 5.48 -17.93 8.12
C GLU A 275 4.41 -18.33 7.11
N GLU A 276 3.19 -18.56 7.57
CA GLU A 276 2.04 -18.88 6.72
C GLU A 276 1.66 -17.73 5.79
N ALA A 277 1.86 -16.48 6.23
CA ALA A 277 1.62 -15.30 5.40
C ALA A 277 2.67 -15.22 4.29
N LEU A 278 3.93 -15.51 4.59
CA LEU A 278 4.99 -15.56 3.58
C LEU A 278 4.76 -16.70 2.58
N ASP A 279 4.28 -17.87 3.04
CA ASP A 279 3.91 -18.99 2.18
C ASP A 279 2.70 -18.67 1.28
N LEU A 280 1.71 -17.92 1.80
CA LEU A 280 0.63 -17.38 0.97
C LEU A 280 1.18 -16.48 -0.13
N ILE A 281 2.12 -15.58 0.19
CA ILE A 281 2.72 -14.68 -0.80
C ILE A 281 3.53 -15.44 -1.85
N ASP A 282 4.26 -16.49 -1.47
CA ASP A 282 4.97 -17.31 -2.46
C ASP A 282 4.00 -18.03 -3.42
N ARG A 283 2.87 -18.53 -2.91
CA ARG A 283 1.82 -19.11 -3.75
C ARG A 283 1.19 -18.06 -4.67
N ALA A 284 0.84 -16.89 -4.13
CA ALA A 284 0.22 -15.80 -4.90
C ALA A 284 1.12 -15.32 -6.05
N ALA A 285 2.42 -15.15 -5.79
CA ALA A 285 3.34 -14.70 -6.82
C ALA A 285 3.50 -15.67 -8.01
N ARG A 286 3.21 -16.97 -7.80
CA ARG A 286 3.25 -18.00 -8.85
C ARG A 286 2.00 -18.06 -9.71
N VAL A 287 0.90 -17.44 -9.28
CA VAL A 287 -0.36 -17.41 -10.05
C VAL A 287 -0.15 -16.60 -11.34
N VAL A 288 0.48 -15.43 -11.23
CA VAL A 288 0.79 -14.55 -12.37
C VAL A 288 2.29 -14.22 -12.40
N PRO A 289 3.15 -15.18 -12.79
CA PRO A 289 4.61 -15.04 -12.69
C PRO A 289 5.18 -13.96 -13.63
N GLN A 290 4.38 -13.44 -14.56
CA GLN A 290 4.74 -12.33 -15.44
C GLN A 290 4.68 -10.96 -14.73
N VAL A 291 4.09 -10.90 -13.53
CA VAL A 291 4.09 -9.71 -12.67
C VAL A 291 4.93 -10.03 -11.44
N GLN A 292 6.21 -9.67 -11.52
CA GLN A 292 7.21 -10.16 -10.57
C GLN A 292 7.34 -9.29 -9.32
N TYR A 293 7.04 -7.99 -9.38
CA TYR A 293 7.21 -7.07 -8.27
C TYR A 293 5.86 -6.56 -7.78
N VAL A 294 5.40 -7.10 -6.64
CA VAL A 294 4.02 -6.87 -6.17
C VAL A 294 4.00 -6.48 -4.70
N GLY A 295 3.15 -5.52 -4.38
CA GLY A 295 2.73 -5.18 -3.03
C GLY A 295 1.45 -5.90 -2.69
N TRP A 296 1.55 -6.96 -1.90
CA TRP A 296 0.42 -7.77 -1.49
C TRP A 296 -0.15 -7.23 -0.18
N ASP A 297 -1.47 -7.08 -0.13
CA ASP A 297 -2.18 -6.84 1.13
C ASP A 297 -2.79 -8.14 1.62
N VAL A 298 -2.36 -8.57 2.80
CA VAL A 298 -2.75 -9.82 3.44
C VAL A 298 -3.53 -9.50 4.71
N ALA A 299 -4.66 -10.19 4.91
CA ALA A 299 -5.32 -10.23 6.21
C ALA A 299 -5.00 -11.55 6.90
N ILE A 300 -4.79 -11.51 8.21
CA ILE A 300 -4.65 -12.72 9.02
C ILE A 300 -6.00 -13.04 9.64
N THR A 301 -6.51 -14.25 9.42
CA THR A 301 -7.73 -14.77 10.04
C THR A 301 -7.39 -15.88 11.03
N GLU A 302 -8.36 -16.32 11.84
CA GLU A 302 -8.17 -17.47 12.73
C GLU A 302 -7.85 -18.78 11.96
N LYS A 303 -8.35 -18.91 10.72
CA LYS A 303 -8.12 -20.10 9.88
C LYS A 303 -6.82 -20.03 9.08
N GLY A 304 -6.17 -18.86 9.05
CA GLY A 304 -4.95 -18.61 8.30
C GLY A 304 -4.97 -17.28 7.54
N PRO A 305 -3.81 -16.89 6.96
CA PRO A 305 -3.69 -15.70 6.14
C PRO A 305 -4.50 -15.82 4.84
N VAL A 306 -5.11 -14.72 4.42
CA VAL A 306 -5.89 -14.62 3.19
C VAL A 306 -5.50 -13.37 2.38
N LEU A 307 -5.63 -13.46 1.07
CA LEU A 307 -5.25 -12.38 0.17
C LEU A 307 -6.38 -11.35 0.02
N ILE A 308 -6.09 -10.07 0.24
CA ILE A 308 -7.05 -8.97 0.02
C ILE A 308 -6.90 -8.42 -1.39
N GLU A 309 -5.69 -7.97 -1.73
CA GLU A 309 -5.36 -7.35 -3.02
C GLU A 309 -3.87 -7.51 -3.36
N GLY A 310 -3.53 -7.34 -4.63
CA GLY A 310 -2.16 -7.27 -5.13
C GLY A 310 -1.94 -6.00 -5.95
N ASN A 311 -0.81 -5.32 -5.73
CA ASN A 311 -0.47 -4.04 -6.35
C ASN A 311 0.84 -4.15 -7.17
N TRP A 312 0.76 -4.28 -8.50
CA TRP A 312 1.97 -4.32 -9.36
C TRP A 312 2.75 -2.99 -9.35
N GLY A 313 2.05 -1.86 -9.26
CA GLY A 313 2.64 -0.56 -8.95
C GLY A 313 2.76 -0.36 -7.43
N THR A 314 3.45 -1.26 -6.72
CA THR A 314 3.38 -1.41 -5.24
C THR A 314 3.61 -0.15 -4.40
N GLY A 315 4.15 0.94 -4.97
CA GLY A 315 4.52 2.13 -4.24
C GLY A 315 5.71 1.85 -3.32
N VAL A 316 5.80 2.57 -2.20
CA VAL A 316 6.86 2.36 -1.21
C VAL A 316 6.29 2.48 0.21
N TYR A 317 6.55 1.47 1.02
CA TYR A 317 6.55 1.56 2.48
C TYR A 317 8.00 1.55 2.92
N GLU A 318 8.42 2.56 3.66
CA GLU A 318 9.82 2.79 4.01
C GLU A 318 9.87 3.46 5.38
N ILE A 319 11.00 3.28 6.06
CA ILE A 319 11.17 3.80 7.42
C ILE A 319 11.07 5.33 7.46
N LYS A 320 10.55 5.84 8.58
CA LYS A 320 10.62 7.26 8.93
C LYS A 320 11.69 7.50 10.02
N PRO A 321 12.87 8.04 9.67
CA PRO A 321 14.00 8.15 10.61
C PRO A 321 13.73 8.91 11.89
N SER A 322 12.92 9.97 11.84
CA SER A 322 12.56 10.76 13.01
C SER A 322 11.66 10.00 14.00
N VAL A 323 10.96 8.96 13.54
CA VAL A 323 10.06 8.14 14.35
C VAL A 323 10.76 6.88 14.85
N LEU A 324 11.39 6.13 13.94
CA LEU A 324 11.97 4.82 14.26
C LEU A 324 13.41 4.89 14.78
N GLY A 325 14.04 6.08 14.77
CA GLY A 325 15.45 6.26 15.13
C GLY A 325 16.45 5.58 14.18
N ARG A 326 15.96 4.96 13.09
CA ARG A 326 16.74 4.24 12.09
C ARG A 326 17.00 5.12 10.89
N ARG A 327 18.24 5.13 10.41
CA ARG A 327 18.70 6.08 9.38
C ARG A 327 19.08 5.40 8.06
N THR A 328 18.74 4.12 7.91
CA THR A 328 19.02 3.31 6.72
C THR A 328 17.76 2.60 6.25
N GLY A 329 17.36 2.82 5.00
CA GLY A 329 16.15 2.24 4.40
C GLY A 329 16.38 0.86 3.77
N HIS A 330 15.38 0.41 3.00
CA HIS A 330 15.31 -0.95 2.48
C HIS A 330 16.03 -1.17 1.14
N ARG A 331 16.50 -0.12 0.45
CA ARG A 331 17.10 -0.24 -0.89
C ARG A 331 18.27 -1.24 -0.99
N PRO A 332 19.16 -1.43 0.00
CA PRO A 332 20.18 -2.47 -0.07
C PRO A 332 19.59 -3.86 -0.29
N ARG A 333 18.49 -4.19 0.40
CA ARG A 333 17.78 -5.46 0.23
C ARG A 333 17.21 -5.62 -1.17
N TYR A 334 16.58 -4.56 -1.69
CA TYR A 334 16.07 -4.53 -3.06
C TYR A 334 17.19 -4.77 -4.09
N ARG A 335 18.37 -4.21 -3.88
CA ARG A 335 19.52 -4.40 -4.77
C ARG A 335 20.10 -5.81 -4.72
N GLU A 336 20.18 -6.38 -3.53
CA GLU A 336 20.63 -7.75 -3.31
C GLU A 336 19.76 -8.73 -4.11
N VAL A 337 18.43 -8.55 -4.06
CA VAL A 337 17.47 -9.44 -4.71
C VAL A 337 17.34 -9.18 -6.21
N ILE A 338 17.22 -7.91 -6.62
CA ILE A 338 16.78 -7.55 -7.99
C ILE A 338 17.96 -7.16 -8.90
N GLY A 339 19.07 -6.68 -8.34
CA GLY A 339 20.29 -6.33 -9.09
C GLY A 339 20.19 -5.05 -9.94
N PHE A 340 19.99 -3.87 -9.32
CA PHE A 340 19.89 -2.57 -10.02
C PHE A 340 20.68 -1.38 -9.43
#